data_AF-A0A1F6NJR2-F1
#
_entry.id   AF-A0A1F6NJR2-F1
#
_cell.length_a   1.000
_cell.length_b   1.000
_cell.length_c   1.000
_cell.angle_alpha   90.00
_cell.angle_beta   90.00
_cell.angle_gamma   90.00
#
_symmetry.space_group_name_H-M   'P 1'
#
loop_
_entity.id
_entity.type
_entity.pdbx_description
1 polymer ?
#
loop_
_entity_poly.entity_id
_entity_poly.type
_entity_poly.pdbx_seq_one_letter_code
_entity_poly.pdbx_strand_id
1 'polypeptide(L)'
;MGERNTNPQFLHRKFRDLNTSPEVEAIVAREVATVEEPTAKQTRTKDLIPQKPETRIQTYLNYLKECISIEDPRKRAEKLARIKQVLREKYVIKPKDVPESYWTSIRRRHREEGHGEIEIPEEQKTELASDIATEQINSLDGWIDYLASPDAEYPDWFKYYAIRSVLRLNKFDKEKKQFTERTKGTVSPFPDLNRDALALVCDALVKRQAGTELDLGYDITAEDKQQFQQYLQQENFAKMYAWAMEHFNPIPEELLKKTTGEWRAYPKGSDPTQLTRGISAYSTGWCIRGEATAARYLTHSDLEVYFSEDQDGNPNIPRIVVVRRDNQTQEVRGVAHQENLDPYISGVVEQKLTELPDGKVFEKKNQDMKQLTAIENKIQKGQELNRADLVFLYEIDSAIQGFGYQKDPRIAELRSQRDPKADAPLVFDCEANQIAWGQNEITENTKAYIGPLFPNIFQILKHLEYLYTAFPEGRIVRNTIDIGGQTKEELQAEMKRQNIQIYGYAQSMLDSKDFTTAKKSEPADLVRLKVRDFNLPNPTTENIYRKAEELGLELCPAEVGPQYRLQYTDQPSDEYLYIAMKQIADSDGSPGVFGLGRVTDGLWLSRSWAWPADGWYPAYEFVFRSRPSTKA
;
A
#
# COMPACT_ATOMS: atom_id res chain seq x y z
N MET A 1 0.47 22.17 25.92
CA MET A 1 0.61 21.69 24.52
C MET A 1 -0.71 21.31 23.84
N GLY A 2 -1.87 21.31 24.52
CA GLY A 2 -3.16 20.92 23.91
C GLY A 2 -3.78 21.89 22.90
N GLU A 3 -3.50 23.20 22.98
CA GLU A 3 -4.14 24.21 22.12
C GLU A 3 -3.54 24.35 20.71
N ARG A 4 -2.34 23.80 20.44
CA ARG A 4 -1.70 23.90 19.11
C ARG A 4 -2.15 22.81 18.12
N ASN A 5 -2.90 21.81 18.58
CA ASN A 5 -3.34 20.67 17.75
C ASN A 5 -4.72 20.85 17.12
N THR A 6 -5.51 21.83 17.58
CA THR A 6 -6.86 22.09 17.10
C THR A 6 -6.98 23.53 16.61
N ASN A 7 -7.35 23.71 15.34
CA ASN A 7 -7.63 25.04 14.78
C ASN A 7 -8.84 25.01 13.83
N PRO A 8 -10.04 24.70 14.35
CA PRO A 8 -11.26 24.68 13.56
C PRO A 8 -11.65 26.08 13.05
N GLN A 9 -11.16 27.15 13.71
CA GLN A 9 -11.37 28.55 13.31
C GLN A 9 -10.70 28.85 11.97
N PHE A 10 -9.45 28.40 11.80
CA PHE A 10 -8.74 28.51 10.51
C PHE A 10 -9.54 27.85 9.40
N LEU A 11 -10.01 26.62 9.61
CA LEU A 11 -10.79 25.89 8.62
C LEU A 11 -12.15 26.56 8.33
N HIS A 12 -12.85 27.07 9.35
CA HIS A 12 -14.10 27.79 9.13
C HIS A 12 -13.89 29.07 8.31
N ARG A 13 -12.83 29.84 8.60
CA ARG A 13 -12.50 31.04 7.84
C ARG A 13 -12.13 30.70 6.40
N LYS A 14 -11.36 29.62 6.19
CA LYS A 14 -10.87 29.22 4.87
C LYS A 14 -11.96 28.55 4.01
N PHE A 15 -12.84 27.78 4.65
CA PHE A 15 -13.88 26.98 4.02
C PHE A 15 -15.22 27.24 4.73
N ARG A 16 -15.86 28.35 4.35
CA ARG A 16 -17.11 28.81 4.97
C ARG A 16 -18.27 27.83 4.88
N ASP A 17 -18.23 26.93 3.91
CA ASP A 17 -19.20 25.87 3.66
C ASP A 17 -18.96 24.59 4.47
N LEU A 18 -17.79 24.43 5.10
CA LEU A 18 -17.41 23.17 5.76
C LEU A 18 -18.36 22.78 6.88
N ASN A 19 -18.73 23.72 7.76
CA ASN A 19 -19.56 23.42 8.92
C ASN A 19 -20.99 22.97 8.57
N THR A 20 -21.43 23.19 7.33
CA THR A 20 -22.73 22.76 6.79
C THR A 20 -22.58 21.75 5.65
N SER A 21 -21.38 21.19 5.47
CA SER A 21 -21.17 20.15 4.46
C SER A 21 -21.92 18.87 4.85
N PRO A 22 -22.44 18.10 3.88
CA PRO A 22 -23.14 16.84 4.17
C PRO A 22 -22.31 15.88 5.03
N GLU A 23 -21.00 15.86 4.82
CA GLU A 23 -20.08 15.01 5.58
C GLU A 23 -19.99 15.44 7.06
N VAL A 24 -19.94 16.75 7.34
CA VAL A 24 -19.96 17.27 8.73
C VAL A 24 -21.34 17.07 9.36
N GLU A 25 -22.42 17.32 8.64
CA GLU A 25 -23.79 17.12 9.14
C GLU A 25 -24.06 15.68 9.54
N ALA A 26 -23.66 14.71 8.71
CA ALA A 26 -23.85 13.29 8.98
C ALA A 26 -23.12 12.84 10.27
N ILE A 27 -21.89 13.32 10.47
CA ILE A 27 -21.09 12.96 11.65
C ILE A 27 -21.61 13.65 12.91
N VAL A 28 -21.95 14.93 12.83
CA VAL A 28 -22.54 15.65 13.97
C VAL A 28 -23.87 15.00 14.40
N ALA A 29 -24.73 14.63 13.45
CA ALA A 29 -25.98 13.95 13.75
C ALA A 29 -25.76 12.57 14.40
N ARG A 30 -24.75 11.82 13.92
CA ARG A 30 -24.39 10.52 14.50
C ARG A 30 -23.91 10.63 15.93
N GLU A 31 -23.06 11.62 16.24
CA GLU A 31 -22.51 11.79 17.58
C GLU A 31 -23.60 12.16 18.60
N VAL A 32 -24.57 13.00 18.19
CA VAL A 32 -25.75 13.31 19.00
C VAL A 32 -26.59 12.05 19.27
N ALA A 33 -26.75 11.17 18.29
CA ALA A 33 -27.50 9.92 18.45
C ALA A 33 -26.83 8.90 19.37
N THR A 34 -25.49 8.92 19.51
CA THR A 34 -24.75 8.01 20.39
C THR A 34 -24.76 8.41 21.87
N VAL A 35 -25.17 9.64 22.19
CA VAL A 35 -25.26 10.16 23.58
C VAL A 35 -26.62 9.82 24.23
N GLU A 36 -27.61 9.35 23.47
CA GLU A 36 -28.91 8.93 24.01
C GLU A 36 -28.85 7.48 24.56
N GLU A 37 -29.17 7.28 25.86
CA GLU A 37 -29.68 5.98 26.33
C GLU A 37 -31.07 5.71 25.70
N PRO A 38 -31.41 4.44 25.40
CA PRO A 38 -32.55 4.06 24.55
C PRO A 38 -33.96 4.26 25.18
N THR A 39 -34.16 5.26 26.04
CA THR A 39 -35.42 5.45 26.80
C THR A 39 -36.06 6.84 26.76
N ALA A 40 -35.54 7.83 26.03
CA ALA A 40 -36.16 9.17 26.01
C ALA A 40 -36.36 9.78 24.61
N LYS A 41 -37.63 9.75 24.15
CA LYS A 41 -38.31 10.56 23.10
C LYS A 41 -37.46 11.54 22.25
N GLN A 42 -37.56 11.34 20.93
CA GLN A 42 -37.09 12.13 19.75
C GLN A 42 -37.35 13.66 19.75
N THR A 43 -37.90 14.26 20.80
CA THR A 43 -38.26 15.68 20.85
C THR A 43 -37.18 16.58 21.48
N ARG A 44 -36.15 16.00 22.11
CA ARG A 44 -35.01 16.74 22.72
C ARG A 44 -33.76 16.85 21.82
N THR A 45 -33.79 16.26 20.63
CA THR A 45 -32.60 16.01 19.80
C THR A 45 -32.04 17.27 19.10
N LYS A 46 -32.84 18.33 18.94
CA LYS A 46 -32.40 19.57 18.24
C LYS A 46 -31.51 20.48 19.08
N ASP A 47 -31.69 20.50 20.40
CA ASP A 47 -30.96 21.42 21.30
C ASP A 47 -29.53 20.94 21.61
N LEU A 48 -29.23 19.66 21.32
CA LEU A 48 -27.91 19.03 21.52
C LEU A 48 -27.00 19.12 20.29
N ILE A 49 -27.53 19.50 19.12
CA ILE A 49 -26.73 19.66 17.90
C ILE A 49 -25.85 20.91 18.07
N PRO A 50 -24.50 20.77 18.04
CA PRO A 50 -23.61 21.92 18.07
C PRO A 50 -23.96 22.91 16.95
N GLN A 51 -24.32 24.14 17.34
CA GLN A 51 -24.67 25.22 16.41
C GLN A 51 -23.44 26.03 15.98
N LYS A 52 -22.43 26.09 16.86
CA LYS A 52 -21.20 26.85 16.61
C LYS A 52 -20.37 26.19 15.49
N PRO A 53 -20.04 26.89 14.39
CA PRO A 53 -19.30 26.33 13.26
C PRO A 53 -18.01 25.62 13.65
N GLU A 54 -17.24 26.21 14.56
CA GLU A 54 -15.96 25.65 15.02
C GLU A 54 -16.14 24.31 15.73
N THR A 55 -17.18 24.19 16.56
CA THR A 55 -17.46 22.95 17.29
C THR A 55 -17.82 21.83 16.32
N ARG A 56 -18.67 22.12 15.32
CA ARG A 56 -19.06 21.15 14.28
C ARG A 56 -17.87 20.66 13.47
N ILE A 57 -16.98 21.57 13.09
CA ILE A 57 -15.74 21.23 12.39
C ILE A 57 -14.84 20.37 13.28
N GLN A 58 -14.69 20.71 14.56
CA GLN A 58 -13.86 19.94 15.48
C GLN A 58 -14.40 18.52 15.70
N THR A 59 -15.71 18.36 15.86
CA THR A 59 -16.41 17.06 15.91
C THR A 59 -16.02 16.20 14.71
N TYR A 60 -16.09 16.77 13.50
CA TYR A 60 -15.70 16.05 12.30
C TYR A 60 -14.20 15.70 12.23
N LEU A 61 -13.32 16.60 12.64
CA LEU A 61 -11.87 16.32 12.71
C LEU A 61 -11.56 15.19 13.71
N ASN A 62 -12.24 15.16 14.86
CA ASN A 62 -12.10 14.10 15.84
C ASN A 62 -12.50 12.75 15.25
N TYR A 63 -13.65 12.69 14.55
CA TYR A 63 -14.08 11.48 13.86
C TYR A 63 -13.06 10.99 12.82
N LEU A 64 -12.49 11.89 12.01
CA LEU A 64 -11.46 11.53 11.04
C LEU A 64 -10.22 10.98 11.74
N LYS A 65 -9.78 11.62 12.83
CA LYS A 65 -8.65 11.17 13.64
C LYS A 65 -8.89 9.78 14.23
N GLU A 66 -10.07 9.54 14.78
CA GLU A 66 -10.46 8.23 15.32
C GLU A 66 -10.39 7.16 14.23
N CYS A 67 -10.87 7.45 13.02
CA CYS A 67 -10.84 6.49 11.91
C CYS A 67 -9.43 6.08 11.49
N ILE A 68 -8.46 7.00 11.56
CA ILE A 68 -7.06 6.72 11.18
C ILE A 68 -6.20 6.24 12.36
N SER A 69 -6.66 6.40 13.60
CA SER A 69 -5.92 6.02 14.82
C SER A 69 -6.37 4.68 15.41
N ILE A 70 -7.19 3.90 14.69
CA ILE A 70 -7.64 2.57 15.13
C ILE A 70 -6.44 1.63 15.23
N GLU A 71 -6.25 1.00 16.39
CA GLU A 71 -5.16 0.05 16.64
C GLU A 71 -5.26 -1.22 15.77
N ASP A 72 -6.48 -1.75 15.62
CA ASP A 72 -6.80 -2.88 14.74
C ASP A 72 -6.57 -2.49 13.26
N PRO A 73 -5.54 -3.06 12.59
CA PRO A 73 -5.17 -2.64 11.25
C PRO A 73 -6.25 -2.95 10.21
N ARG A 74 -7.05 -4.01 10.41
CA ARG A 74 -8.12 -4.38 9.50
C ARG A 74 -9.25 -3.38 9.60
N LYS A 75 -9.70 -3.06 10.81
CA LYS A 75 -10.74 -2.02 11.01
C LYS A 75 -10.26 -0.66 10.53
N ARG A 76 -8.98 -0.32 10.75
CA ARG A 76 -8.38 0.90 10.22
C ARG A 76 -8.40 0.91 8.69
N ALA A 77 -7.96 -0.17 8.05
CA ALA A 77 -7.96 -0.32 6.59
C ALA A 77 -9.39 -0.24 6.02
N GLU A 78 -10.37 -0.88 6.67
CA GLU A 78 -11.78 -0.82 6.27
C GLU A 78 -12.35 0.60 6.38
N LYS A 79 -12.03 1.34 7.44
CA LYS A 79 -12.45 2.76 7.58
C LYS A 79 -11.77 3.64 6.54
N LEU A 80 -10.46 3.46 6.33
CA LEU A 80 -9.70 4.22 5.35
C LEU A 80 -10.18 3.94 3.93
N ALA A 81 -10.50 2.68 3.60
CA ALA A 81 -11.09 2.29 2.33
C ALA A 81 -12.42 3.00 2.06
N ARG A 82 -13.27 3.17 3.08
CA ARG A 82 -14.53 3.94 2.95
C ARG A 82 -14.26 5.43 2.69
N ILE A 83 -13.30 6.03 3.39
CA ILE A 83 -12.90 7.43 3.16
C ILE A 83 -12.39 7.60 1.72
N LYS A 84 -11.49 6.71 1.29
CA LYS A 84 -10.97 6.68 -0.08
C LYS A 84 -12.09 6.53 -1.10
N GLN A 85 -13.03 5.61 -0.89
CA GLN A 85 -14.16 5.41 -1.78
C GLN A 85 -14.98 6.70 -1.98
N VAL A 86 -15.36 7.38 -0.89
CA VAL A 86 -16.11 8.64 -0.96
C VAL A 86 -15.36 9.71 -1.76
N LEU A 87 -14.04 9.83 -1.55
CA LEU A 87 -13.22 10.80 -2.29
C LEU A 87 -13.06 10.40 -3.75
N ARG A 88 -12.83 9.13 -4.07
CA ARG A 88 -12.72 8.64 -5.44
C ARG A 88 -14.00 8.88 -6.23
N GLU A 89 -15.17 8.55 -5.66
CA GLU A 89 -16.47 8.74 -6.31
C GLU A 89 -16.77 10.20 -6.68
N LYS A 90 -16.23 11.14 -5.88
CA LYS A 90 -16.45 12.58 -6.01
C LYS A 90 -15.42 13.28 -6.89
N TYR A 91 -14.15 12.85 -6.86
CA TYR A 91 -13.04 13.60 -7.44
C TYR A 91 -12.28 12.87 -8.57
N VAL A 92 -12.39 11.55 -8.70
CA VAL A 92 -11.77 10.81 -9.81
C VAL A 92 -12.64 10.93 -11.06
N ILE A 93 -11.99 11.12 -12.21
CA ILE A 93 -12.67 11.25 -13.50
C ILE A 93 -13.47 9.98 -13.84
N LYS A 94 -14.64 10.18 -14.46
CA LYS A 94 -15.49 9.09 -14.96
C LYS A 94 -15.29 8.97 -16.47
N PRO A 95 -15.43 7.78 -17.09
CA PRO A 95 -15.21 7.62 -18.53
C PRO A 95 -15.97 8.62 -19.41
N LYS A 96 -17.22 8.91 -19.05
CA LYS A 96 -18.08 9.90 -19.74
C LYS A 96 -17.63 11.36 -19.60
N ASP A 97 -16.75 11.66 -18.66
CA ASP A 97 -16.28 13.00 -18.35
C ASP A 97 -14.90 13.30 -19.00
N VAL A 98 -14.28 12.32 -19.69
CA VAL A 98 -13.05 12.53 -20.45
C VAL A 98 -13.34 13.45 -21.65
N PRO A 99 -12.65 14.60 -21.77
CA PRO A 99 -12.99 15.62 -22.76
C PRO A 99 -12.52 15.23 -24.17
N GLU A 100 -13.25 15.68 -25.19
CA GLU A 100 -12.88 15.45 -26.61
C GLU A 100 -11.50 16.01 -26.98
N SER A 101 -11.02 17.04 -26.27
CA SER A 101 -9.67 17.58 -26.44
C SER A 101 -8.59 16.53 -26.12
N TYR A 102 -8.84 15.61 -25.18
CA TYR A 102 -7.93 14.50 -24.88
C TYR A 102 -7.84 13.53 -26.06
N TRP A 103 -8.99 13.09 -26.60
CA TRP A 103 -9.03 12.20 -27.78
C TRP A 103 -8.43 12.86 -29.02
N THR A 104 -8.65 14.16 -29.20
CA THR A 104 -8.03 14.96 -30.25
C THR A 104 -6.50 14.99 -30.09
N SER A 105 -5.98 15.06 -28.85
CA SER A 105 -4.53 15.03 -28.60
C SER A 105 -3.88 13.69 -28.95
N ILE A 106 -4.59 12.58 -28.76
CA ILE A 106 -4.14 11.24 -29.16
C ILE A 106 -4.12 11.14 -30.69
N ARG A 107 -5.21 11.53 -31.37
CA ARG A 107 -5.27 11.57 -32.84
C ARG A 107 -4.15 12.43 -33.45
N ARG A 108 -3.86 13.57 -32.83
CA ARG A 108 -2.75 14.45 -33.23
C ARG A 108 -1.39 13.76 -33.10
N ARG A 109 -1.11 13.11 -31.96
CA ARG A 109 0.15 12.36 -31.76
C ARG A 109 0.34 11.27 -32.80
N HIS A 110 -0.69 10.45 -33.05
CA HIS A 110 -0.61 9.42 -34.10
C HIS A 110 -0.36 10.00 -35.49
N ARG A 111 -0.96 11.15 -35.83
CA ARG A 111 -0.68 11.85 -37.10
C ARG A 111 0.78 12.35 -37.14
N GLU A 112 1.28 12.94 -36.07
CA GLU A 112 2.66 13.43 -35.94
C GLU A 112 3.69 12.29 -36.04
N GLU A 113 3.35 11.10 -35.55
CA GLU A 113 4.15 9.85 -35.64
C GLU A 113 4.05 9.16 -37.02
N GLY A 114 3.30 9.71 -37.97
CA GLY A 114 3.19 9.21 -39.34
C GLY A 114 2.12 8.14 -39.57
N HIS A 115 1.26 7.87 -38.58
CA HIS A 115 0.17 6.88 -38.69
C HIS A 115 -1.09 7.42 -39.40
N GLY A 116 -1.11 8.69 -39.80
CA GLY A 116 -2.25 9.30 -40.50
C GLY A 116 -3.41 9.66 -39.57
N GLU A 117 -4.61 9.78 -40.13
CA GLU A 117 -5.83 10.13 -39.39
C GLU A 117 -6.50 8.85 -38.90
N ILE A 118 -6.53 8.65 -37.58
CA ILE A 118 -7.07 7.45 -36.95
C ILE A 118 -8.41 7.73 -36.27
N GLU A 119 -9.27 6.71 -36.24
CA GLU A 119 -10.44 6.65 -35.38
C GLU A 119 -10.08 5.84 -34.13
N ILE A 120 -10.45 6.32 -32.94
CA ILE A 120 -10.20 5.61 -31.67
C ILE A 120 -11.48 4.84 -31.33
N PRO A 121 -11.48 3.49 -31.37
CA PRO A 121 -12.64 2.68 -31.01
C PRO A 121 -13.12 2.94 -29.58
N GLU A 122 -14.42 2.79 -29.33
CA GLU A 122 -15.01 3.01 -27.99
C GLU A 122 -14.45 2.06 -26.92
N GLU A 123 -14.04 0.86 -27.30
CA GLU A 123 -13.35 -0.09 -26.40
C GLU A 123 -12.01 0.49 -25.91
N GLN A 124 -11.19 1.03 -26.83
CA GLN A 124 -9.92 1.67 -26.47
C GLN A 124 -10.14 2.96 -25.66
N LYS A 125 -11.19 3.74 -25.94
CA LYS A 125 -11.54 4.89 -25.10
C LYS A 125 -11.89 4.47 -23.67
N THR A 126 -12.56 3.33 -23.52
CA THR A 126 -12.93 2.78 -22.21
C THR A 126 -11.69 2.32 -21.44
N GLU A 127 -10.78 1.60 -22.09
CA GLU A 127 -9.50 1.17 -21.51
C GLU A 127 -8.65 2.38 -21.07
N LEU A 128 -8.42 3.34 -21.97
CA LEU A 128 -7.67 4.54 -21.66
C LEU A 128 -8.30 5.37 -20.55
N ALA A 129 -9.64 5.46 -20.50
CA ALA A 129 -10.33 6.13 -19.40
C ALA A 129 -10.14 5.40 -18.06
N SER A 130 -10.07 4.06 -18.07
CA SER A 130 -9.78 3.24 -16.90
C SER A 130 -8.35 3.46 -16.39
N ASP A 131 -7.39 3.57 -17.30
CA ASP A 131 -5.98 3.84 -16.95
C ASP A 131 -5.83 5.21 -16.31
N ILE A 132 -6.43 6.24 -16.92
CA ILE A 132 -6.48 7.59 -16.37
C ILE A 132 -7.09 7.60 -14.97
N ALA A 133 -8.23 6.92 -14.78
CA ALA A 133 -8.88 6.82 -13.48
C ALA A 133 -7.98 6.11 -12.47
N THR A 134 -7.27 5.06 -12.89
CA THR A 134 -6.33 4.30 -12.05
C THR A 134 -5.16 5.16 -11.59
N GLU A 135 -4.54 5.96 -12.47
CA GLU A 135 -3.49 6.89 -12.08
C GLU A 135 -3.99 7.97 -11.10
N GLN A 136 -5.20 8.48 -11.31
CA GLN A 136 -5.83 9.43 -10.38
C GLN A 136 -6.14 8.79 -9.03
N ILE A 137 -6.61 7.53 -9.02
CA ILE A 137 -6.83 6.78 -7.79
C ILE A 137 -5.50 6.61 -7.06
N ASN A 138 -4.45 6.15 -7.72
CA ASN A 138 -3.15 5.88 -7.10
C ASN A 138 -2.52 7.15 -6.49
N SER A 139 -2.57 8.27 -7.22
CA SER A 139 -2.07 9.55 -6.72
C SER A 139 -2.89 10.10 -5.54
N LEU A 140 -4.22 10.01 -5.59
CA LEU A 140 -5.10 10.42 -4.49
C LEU A 140 -4.93 9.55 -3.24
N ASP A 141 -4.90 8.24 -3.45
CA ASP A 141 -4.69 7.25 -2.40
C ASP A 141 -3.36 7.47 -1.70
N GLY A 142 -2.28 7.76 -2.45
CA GLY A 142 -0.97 8.07 -1.89
C GLY A 142 -1.00 9.24 -0.90
N TRP A 143 -1.77 10.30 -1.20
CA TRP A 143 -1.99 11.40 -0.26
C TRP A 143 -2.76 10.97 0.99
N ILE A 144 -3.84 10.20 0.82
CA ILE A 144 -4.70 9.76 1.90
C ILE A 144 -3.93 8.82 2.83
N ASP A 145 -3.22 7.84 2.27
CA ASP A 145 -2.43 6.86 3.01
C ASP A 145 -1.33 7.53 3.81
N TYR A 146 -0.61 8.48 3.21
CA TYR A 146 0.40 9.23 3.93
C TYR A 146 -0.20 10.07 5.05
N LEU A 147 -1.22 10.89 4.80
CA LEU A 147 -1.82 11.74 5.84
C LEU A 147 -2.45 10.93 6.99
N ALA A 148 -2.91 9.71 6.70
CA ALA A 148 -3.43 8.75 7.68
C ALA A 148 -2.33 7.94 8.40
N SER A 149 -1.10 7.93 7.87
CA SER A 149 0.02 7.19 8.46
C SER A 149 0.49 7.80 9.79
N PRO A 150 1.13 7.00 10.67
CA PRO A 150 1.77 7.50 11.88
C PRO A 150 2.81 8.60 11.61
N ASP A 151 3.47 8.54 10.44
CA ASP A 151 4.60 9.41 10.10
C ASP A 151 4.17 10.81 9.66
N ALA A 152 2.89 10.98 9.33
CA ALA A 152 2.30 12.30 9.11
C ALA A 152 1.91 12.92 10.45
N GLU A 153 2.91 13.32 11.25
CA GLU A 153 2.72 14.01 12.53
C GLU A 153 2.29 15.49 12.36
N TYR A 154 1.26 15.73 11.55
CA TYR A 154 0.66 17.05 11.38
C TYR A 154 -0.52 17.27 12.33
N PRO A 155 -0.86 18.53 12.67
CA PRO A 155 -2.14 18.86 13.28
C PRO A 155 -3.32 18.39 12.41
N ASP A 156 -4.39 17.91 13.04
CA ASP A 156 -5.55 17.32 12.33
C ASP A 156 -6.22 18.33 11.38
N TRP A 157 -6.27 19.61 11.78
CA TRP A 157 -6.78 20.69 10.94
C TRP A 157 -5.93 20.90 9.67
N PHE A 158 -4.61 20.71 9.77
CA PHE A 158 -3.70 20.88 8.64
C PHE A 158 -3.81 19.70 7.68
N LYS A 159 -3.93 18.47 8.18
CA LYS A 159 -4.21 17.28 7.34
C LYS A 159 -5.45 17.51 6.48
N TYR A 160 -6.53 18.02 7.10
CA TYR A 160 -7.76 18.37 6.38
C TYR A 160 -7.55 19.50 5.36
N TYR A 161 -6.83 20.57 5.75
CA TYR A 161 -6.52 21.69 4.84
C TYR A 161 -5.70 21.24 3.62
N ALA A 162 -4.70 20.39 3.84
CA ALA A 162 -3.84 19.86 2.78
C ALA A 162 -4.64 19.02 1.79
N ILE A 163 -5.37 17.99 2.26
CA ILE A 163 -6.16 17.12 1.36
C ILE A 163 -7.22 17.93 0.61
N ARG A 164 -7.94 18.84 1.29
CA ARG A 164 -8.96 19.69 0.65
C ARG A 164 -8.37 20.64 -0.40
N SER A 165 -7.12 21.08 -0.20
CA SER A 165 -6.42 21.90 -1.19
C SER A 165 -6.01 21.06 -2.40
N VAL A 166 -5.33 19.93 -2.18
CA VAL A 166 -4.85 19.01 -3.24
C VAL A 166 -5.98 18.52 -4.14
N LEU A 167 -7.17 18.23 -3.58
CA LEU A 167 -8.35 17.81 -4.34
C LEU A 167 -8.80 18.80 -5.43
N ARG A 168 -8.34 20.07 -5.35
CA ARG A 168 -8.66 21.12 -6.34
C ARG A 168 -7.50 21.43 -7.29
N LEU A 169 -6.32 20.84 -7.09
CA LEU A 169 -5.11 21.16 -7.86
C LEU A 169 -4.85 20.12 -8.95
N ASN A 170 -4.49 20.61 -10.13
CA ASN A 170 -4.01 19.78 -11.23
C ASN A 170 -2.57 19.31 -10.94
N LYS A 171 -2.01 18.42 -11.77
CA LYS A 171 -0.59 18.07 -11.72
C LYS A 171 0.27 19.34 -11.78
N PHE A 172 1.38 19.34 -11.06
CA PHE A 172 2.34 20.45 -11.05
C PHE A 172 2.90 20.69 -12.47
N ASP A 173 2.82 21.94 -12.94
CA ASP A 173 3.39 22.35 -14.23
C ASP A 173 4.85 22.76 -13.99
N LYS A 174 5.79 21.89 -14.37
CA LYS A 174 7.24 22.12 -14.17
C LYS A 174 7.78 23.30 -14.97
N GLU A 175 7.18 23.63 -16.12
CA GLU A 175 7.62 24.76 -16.95
C GLU A 175 7.15 26.08 -16.34
N LYS A 176 5.89 26.12 -15.90
CA LYS A 176 5.30 27.33 -15.30
C LYS A 176 5.53 27.44 -13.79
N LYS A 177 6.09 26.41 -13.17
CA LYS A 177 6.40 26.32 -11.74
C LYS A 177 5.18 26.59 -10.84
N GLN A 178 4.01 26.12 -11.26
CA GLN A 178 2.75 26.40 -10.55
C GLN A 178 1.72 25.29 -10.73
N PHE A 179 0.73 25.29 -9.83
CA PHE A 179 -0.48 24.47 -9.98
C PHE A 179 -1.58 25.24 -10.69
N THR A 180 -2.35 24.54 -11.50
CA THR A 180 -3.64 25.02 -12.02
C THR A 180 -4.79 24.32 -11.30
N GLU A 181 -6.02 24.77 -11.50
CA GLU A 181 -7.20 24.11 -10.91
C GLU A 181 -7.64 22.89 -11.72
N ARG A 182 -8.17 21.87 -11.04
CA ARG A 182 -8.85 20.75 -11.68
C ARG A 182 -10.25 21.16 -12.11
N THR A 183 -10.63 20.69 -13.29
CA THR A 183 -12.01 20.63 -13.77
C THR A 183 -12.52 19.19 -13.78
N LYS A 184 -13.82 19.00 -14.00
CA LYS A 184 -14.45 17.66 -14.12
C LYS A 184 -13.81 16.77 -15.20
N GLY A 185 -13.26 17.37 -16.26
CA GLY A 185 -12.59 16.66 -17.35
C GLY A 185 -11.07 16.61 -17.21
N THR A 186 -10.51 16.84 -16.01
CA THR A 186 -9.07 16.74 -15.80
C THR A 186 -8.64 15.29 -15.89
N VAL A 187 -7.77 14.98 -16.85
CA VAL A 187 -7.22 13.64 -17.04
C VAL A 187 -5.96 13.42 -16.20
N SER A 188 -5.18 14.45 -15.89
CA SER A 188 -3.93 14.27 -15.14
C SER A 188 -4.15 13.71 -13.73
N PRO A 189 -3.17 12.99 -13.16
CA PRO A 189 -3.12 12.62 -11.75
C PRO A 189 -3.26 13.82 -10.80
N PHE A 190 -3.51 13.55 -9.52
CA PHE A 190 -3.39 14.58 -8.47
C PHE A 190 -1.92 15.00 -8.30
N PRO A 191 -1.63 16.17 -7.70
CA PRO A 191 -0.27 16.61 -7.39
C PRO A 191 0.57 15.51 -6.74
N ASP A 192 1.84 15.44 -7.10
CA ASP A 192 2.79 14.54 -6.44
C ASP A 192 2.93 14.92 -4.96
N LEU A 193 2.94 13.90 -4.09
CA LEU A 193 3.17 14.09 -2.67
C LEU A 193 4.67 14.35 -2.42
N ASN A 194 5.02 15.61 -2.23
CA ASN A 194 6.26 16.06 -1.63
C ASN A 194 6.06 16.39 -0.13
N ARG A 195 6.67 15.60 0.74
CA ARG A 195 6.49 15.68 2.21
C ARG A 195 7.36 16.77 2.85
N ASP A 196 8.54 17.05 2.28
CA ASP A 196 9.38 18.19 2.66
C ASP A 196 8.61 19.50 2.48
N ALA A 197 8.06 19.69 1.27
CA ALA A 197 7.27 20.85 0.93
C ALA A 197 6.03 20.96 1.82
N LEU A 198 5.36 19.84 2.11
CA LEU A 198 4.19 19.83 2.98
C LEU A 198 4.54 20.21 4.43
N ALA A 199 5.65 19.69 4.95
CA ALA A 199 6.14 20.00 6.28
C ALA A 199 6.51 21.47 6.44
N LEU A 200 7.14 22.07 5.42
CA LEU A 200 7.43 23.51 5.39
C LEU A 200 6.15 24.35 5.40
N VAL A 201 5.16 23.99 4.56
CA VAL A 201 3.87 24.69 4.53
C VAL A 201 3.15 24.58 5.88
N CYS A 202 3.23 23.41 6.54
CA CYS A 202 2.68 23.21 7.88
C CYS A 202 3.37 24.13 8.90
N ASP A 203 4.70 24.10 8.95
CA ASP A 203 5.50 24.90 9.89
C ASP A 203 5.23 26.40 9.72
N ALA A 204 5.22 26.88 8.47
CA ALA A 204 4.92 28.27 8.14
C ALA A 204 3.56 28.73 8.67
N LEU A 205 2.51 27.91 8.51
CA LEU A 205 1.17 28.24 8.99
C LEU A 205 1.07 28.17 10.52
N VAL A 206 1.71 27.18 11.15
CA VAL A 206 1.75 27.04 12.61
C VAL A 206 2.50 28.22 13.25
N LYS A 207 3.67 28.58 12.72
CA LYS A 207 4.46 29.73 13.18
C LYS A 207 3.73 31.04 12.98
N ARG A 208 3.04 31.21 11.84
CA ARG A 208 2.16 32.37 11.62
C ARG A 208 1.08 32.47 12.68
N GLN A 209 0.42 31.37 13.03
CA GLN A 209 -0.60 31.35 14.08
C GLN A 209 0.00 31.68 15.45
N ALA A 210 1.22 31.22 15.73
CA ALA A 210 1.93 31.48 16.97
C ALA A 210 2.57 32.89 17.03
N GLY A 211 2.61 33.64 15.92
CA GLY A 211 3.29 34.93 15.83
C GLY A 211 4.82 34.82 15.90
N THR A 212 5.39 33.67 15.54
CA THR A 212 6.83 33.40 15.59
C THR A 212 7.47 33.52 14.21
N GLU A 213 8.76 33.83 14.17
CA GLU A 213 9.52 33.99 12.94
C GLU A 213 9.71 32.65 12.20
N LEU A 214 9.59 32.71 10.87
CA LEU A 214 9.81 31.56 9.98
C LEU A 214 11.24 31.59 9.43
N ASP A 215 12.01 30.56 9.72
CA ASP A 215 13.31 30.31 9.09
C ASP A 215 13.09 29.40 7.87
N LEU A 216 13.37 29.92 6.67
CA LEU A 216 13.26 29.20 5.40
C LEU A 216 14.59 28.53 5.00
N GLY A 217 15.63 28.67 5.82
CA GLY A 217 16.99 28.23 5.50
C GLY A 217 17.89 29.36 4.99
N TYR A 218 19.20 29.05 4.94
CA TYR A 218 20.26 30.00 4.67
C TYR A 218 20.48 30.29 3.17
N ASP A 219 20.13 29.34 2.28
CA ASP A 219 20.39 29.44 0.83
C ASP A 219 19.23 30.04 0.02
N ILE A 220 18.19 30.54 0.69
CA ILE A 220 17.04 31.19 0.05
C ILE A 220 17.30 32.70 -0.05
N THR A 221 17.13 33.26 -1.25
CA THR A 221 17.31 34.70 -1.51
C THR A 221 16.30 35.55 -0.73
N ALA A 222 16.62 36.84 -0.51
CA ALA A 222 15.71 37.75 0.18
C ALA A 222 14.40 37.94 -0.59
N GLU A 223 14.47 37.96 -1.91
CA GLU A 223 13.34 38.04 -2.83
C GLU A 223 12.42 36.83 -2.70
N ASP A 224 12.99 35.62 -2.67
CA ASP A 224 12.21 34.39 -2.53
C ASP A 224 11.58 34.27 -1.13
N LYS A 225 12.29 34.71 -0.08
CA LYS A 225 11.73 34.83 1.28
C LYS A 225 10.52 35.77 1.29
N GLN A 226 10.62 36.93 0.64
CA GLN A 226 9.50 37.87 0.54
C GLN A 226 8.33 37.29 -0.25
N GLN A 227 8.60 36.59 -1.35
CA GLN A 227 7.58 35.94 -2.16
C GLN A 227 6.82 34.88 -1.35
N PHE A 228 7.54 34.01 -0.64
CA PHE A 228 6.90 33.00 0.23
C PHE A 228 6.06 33.65 1.34
N GLN A 229 6.56 34.73 1.97
CA GLN A 229 5.79 35.48 2.97
C GLN A 229 4.48 36.04 2.40
N GLN A 230 4.45 36.52 1.16
CA GLN A 230 3.21 36.97 0.51
C GLN A 230 2.21 35.81 0.32
N TYR A 231 2.69 34.64 -0.10
CA TYR A 231 1.85 33.44 -0.24
C TYR A 231 1.33 32.94 1.10
N LEU A 232 2.18 33.00 2.14
CA LEU A 232 1.82 32.68 3.51
C LEU A 232 0.74 33.63 4.01
N GLN A 233 0.87 34.95 3.78
CA GLN A 233 -0.14 35.96 4.15
C GLN A 233 -1.52 35.68 3.55
N GLN A 234 -1.56 35.20 2.30
CA GLN A 234 -2.78 34.80 1.59
C GLN A 234 -3.28 33.40 1.98
N GLU A 235 -2.49 32.65 2.75
CA GLU A 235 -2.75 31.24 3.10
C GLU A 235 -3.00 30.43 1.82
N ASN A 236 -2.19 30.67 0.80
CA ASN A 236 -2.34 30.06 -0.52
C ASN A 236 -1.53 28.76 -0.58
N PHE A 237 -2.18 27.63 -0.27
CA PHE A 237 -1.55 26.31 -0.27
C PHE A 237 -0.82 26.03 -1.58
N ALA A 238 -1.49 26.22 -2.72
CA ALA A 238 -0.93 25.91 -4.03
C ALA A 238 0.39 26.65 -4.28
N LYS A 239 0.43 27.95 -3.98
CA LYS A 239 1.64 28.77 -4.20
C LYS A 239 2.74 28.45 -3.19
N MET A 240 2.43 28.28 -1.90
CA MET A 240 3.44 27.89 -0.91
C MET A 240 4.01 26.50 -1.20
N TYR A 241 3.15 25.57 -1.62
CA TYR A 241 3.55 24.20 -1.95
C TYR A 241 4.39 24.15 -3.22
N ALA A 242 3.99 24.86 -4.27
CA ALA A 242 4.77 25.02 -5.50
C ALA A 242 6.15 25.64 -5.23
N TRP A 243 6.17 26.73 -4.45
CA TRP A 243 7.40 27.39 -4.06
C TRP A 243 8.35 26.42 -3.34
N ALA A 244 7.83 25.66 -2.38
CA ALA A 244 8.64 24.69 -1.64
C ALA A 244 9.14 23.54 -2.53
N MET A 245 8.36 23.08 -3.51
CA MET A 245 8.83 22.07 -4.47
C MET A 245 9.97 22.57 -5.37
N GLU A 246 9.98 23.86 -5.70
CA GLU A 246 10.95 24.47 -6.63
C GLU A 246 12.28 24.84 -5.96
N HIS A 247 12.25 25.24 -4.69
CA HIS A 247 13.44 25.80 -4.03
C HIS A 247 14.29 24.76 -3.29
N PHE A 248 13.80 23.52 -3.16
CA PHE A 248 14.55 22.43 -2.54
C PHE A 248 14.80 21.33 -3.57
N ASN A 249 16.01 21.32 -4.13
CA ASN A 249 16.43 20.32 -5.10
C ASN A 249 16.79 18.99 -4.42
N PRO A 250 16.63 17.85 -5.12
CA PRO A 250 17.18 16.59 -4.67
C PRO A 250 18.71 16.69 -4.56
N ILE A 251 19.30 15.84 -3.74
CA ILE A 251 20.76 15.75 -3.60
C ILE A 251 21.35 15.33 -4.97
N PRO A 252 22.31 16.08 -5.54
CA PRO A 252 22.97 15.72 -6.78
C PRO A 252 23.60 14.33 -6.72
N GLU A 253 23.45 13.54 -7.79
CA GLU A 253 23.93 12.16 -7.82
C GLU A 253 25.43 12.03 -7.54
N GLU A 254 26.24 12.98 -8.01
CA GLU A 254 27.70 13.00 -7.75
C GLU A 254 28.04 13.12 -6.25
N LEU A 255 27.18 13.76 -5.45
CA LEU A 255 27.32 13.79 -3.99
C LEU A 255 26.85 12.49 -3.35
N LEU A 256 25.88 11.79 -3.95
CA LEU A 256 25.40 10.51 -3.45
C LEU A 256 26.48 9.40 -3.56
N LYS A 257 27.33 9.46 -4.58
CA LYS A 257 28.45 8.53 -4.76
C LYS A 257 29.47 8.58 -3.62
N LYS A 258 29.57 9.72 -2.92
CA LYS A 258 30.38 9.83 -1.70
C LYS A 258 29.58 9.34 -0.50
N THR A 259 30.04 8.28 0.13
CA THR A 259 29.34 7.63 1.25
C THR A 259 30.05 7.78 2.58
N THR A 260 31.26 8.35 2.61
CA THR A 260 31.98 8.69 3.85
C THR A 260 31.28 9.86 4.54
N GLY A 261 31.30 9.87 5.88
CA GLY A 261 30.50 10.79 6.68
C GLY A 261 30.32 10.33 8.12
N GLU A 262 29.39 10.96 8.84
CA GLU A 262 29.18 10.74 10.27
C GLU A 262 27.71 10.65 10.65
N TRP A 263 27.43 9.92 11.74
CA TRP A 263 26.12 9.93 12.40
C TRP A 263 26.05 11.08 13.40
N ARG A 264 24.94 11.81 13.40
CA ARG A 264 24.61 12.83 14.40
C ARG A 264 23.33 12.44 15.13
N ALA A 265 23.39 12.44 16.45
CA ALA A 265 22.26 12.12 17.31
C ALA A 265 21.49 13.38 17.73
N TYR A 266 20.17 13.29 17.69
CA TYR A 266 19.20 14.28 18.14
C TYR A 266 18.30 13.61 19.17
N PRO A 267 18.69 13.61 20.46
CA PRO A 267 17.95 12.93 21.51
C PRO A 267 16.55 13.50 21.70
N LYS A 268 15.64 12.68 22.24
CA LYS A 268 14.31 13.11 22.68
C LYS A 268 14.41 14.35 23.57
N GLY A 269 13.63 15.37 23.23
CA GLY A 269 13.58 16.66 23.92
C GLY A 269 14.65 17.68 23.50
N SER A 270 15.50 17.34 22.51
CA SER A 270 16.49 18.28 21.95
C SER A 270 15.84 19.42 21.17
N ASP A 271 16.65 20.45 20.89
CA ASP A 271 16.22 21.62 20.13
C ASP A 271 15.99 21.24 18.65
N PRO A 272 14.75 21.35 18.14
CA PRO A 272 14.42 20.99 16.75
C PRO A 272 15.17 21.84 15.72
N THR A 273 15.62 23.05 16.07
CA THR A 273 16.34 23.93 15.13
C THR A 273 17.69 23.36 14.70
N GLN A 274 18.35 22.57 15.56
CA GLN A 274 19.63 21.94 15.24
C GLN A 274 19.46 20.86 14.17
N LEU A 275 18.36 20.11 14.25
CA LEU A 275 18.00 19.09 13.26
C LEU A 275 17.61 19.73 11.94
N THR A 276 16.67 20.69 11.96
CA THR A 276 16.15 21.30 10.73
C THR A 276 17.21 22.05 9.95
N ARG A 277 18.12 22.77 10.63
CA ARG A 277 19.25 23.45 9.96
C ARG A 277 20.14 22.47 9.22
N GLY A 278 20.49 21.34 9.84
CA GLY A 278 21.37 20.33 9.25
C GLY A 278 20.81 19.70 7.97
N ILE A 279 19.49 19.58 7.84
CA ILE A 279 18.83 18.93 6.69
C ILE A 279 18.23 19.92 5.68
N SER A 280 18.33 21.23 5.94
CA SER A 280 17.63 22.28 5.18
C SER A 280 18.14 22.47 3.75
N ALA A 281 19.41 22.16 3.48
CA ALA A 281 20.06 22.46 2.21
C ALA A 281 19.57 21.62 1.01
N TYR A 282 19.06 20.41 1.26
CA TYR A 282 18.63 19.48 0.21
C TYR A 282 17.26 18.93 0.51
N SER A 283 16.46 18.63 -0.53
CA SER A 283 15.24 17.83 -0.34
C SER A 283 15.62 16.40 0.02
N THR A 284 15.15 15.96 1.19
CA THR A 284 15.37 14.62 1.73
C THR A 284 14.14 13.73 1.59
N GLY A 285 12.99 14.33 1.27
CA GLY A 285 11.69 13.68 1.29
C GLY A 285 11.12 13.52 2.71
N TRP A 286 11.87 13.82 3.77
CA TRP A 286 11.45 13.53 5.14
C TRP A 286 10.49 14.58 5.70
N CYS A 287 9.49 14.14 6.43
CA CYS A 287 8.51 15.02 7.08
C CYS A 287 9.04 15.80 8.32
N ILE A 288 10.35 15.98 8.46
CA ILE A 288 11.02 16.60 9.62
C ILE A 288 11.77 17.90 9.27
N ARG A 289 11.58 18.46 8.07
CA ARG A 289 12.19 19.74 7.64
C ARG A 289 11.64 20.96 8.39
N GLY A 290 10.36 20.93 8.77
CA GLY A 290 9.74 22.02 9.53
C GLY A 290 10.06 21.91 11.01
N GLU A 291 10.36 23.03 11.68
CA GLU A 291 10.66 22.99 13.12
C GLU A 291 9.50 22.44 13.95
N ALA A 292 8.26 22.80 13.60
CA ALA A 292 7.08 22.27 14.25
C ALA A 292 6.93 20.76 14.09
N THR A 293 7.31 20.18 12.94
CA THR A 293 7.22 18.73 12.72
C THR A 293 8.40 18.00 13.37
N ALA A 294 9.61 18.53 13.25
CA ALA A 294 10.79 18.05 13.98
C ALA A 294 10.56 18.03 15.50
N ALA A 295 9.97 19.10 16.05
CA ALA A 295 9.66 19.21 17.47
C ALA A 295 8.72 18.09 17.94
N ARG A 296 7.72 17.71 17.12
CA ARG A 296 6.77 16.66 17.45
C ARG A 296 7.45 15.30 17.54
N TYR A 297 8.24 14.95 16.53
CA TYR A 297 9.08 13.75 16.56
C TYR A 297 9.96 13.69 17.82
N LEU A 298 10.66 14.79 18.12
CA LEU A 298 11.55 14.89 19.27
C LEU A 298 10.82 14.87 20.63
N THR A 299 9.49 15.02 20.67
CA THR A 299 8.75 14.89 21.96
C THR A 299 8.72 13.46 22.49
N HIS A 300 8.82 12.46 21.61
CA HIS A 300 8.70 11.05 21.98
C HIS A 300 9.76 10.14 21.35
N SER A 301 10.59 10.64 20.46
CA SER A 301 11.57 9.84 19.73
C SER A 301 12.98 10.43 19.78
N ASP A 302 13.97 9.53 19.76
CA ASP A 302 15.37 9.84 19.47
C ASP A 302 15.60 9.72 17.96
N LEU A 303 16.27 10.69 17.35
CA LEU A 303 16.61 10.66 15.93
C LEU A 303 18.13 10.53 15.77
N GLU A 304 18.57 9.76 14.80
CA GLU A 304 19.97 9.72 14.36
C GLU A 304 20.01 9.96 12.85
N VAL A 305 20.75 10.96 12.40
CA VAL A 305 20.87 11.29 10.98
C VAL A 305 22.29 11.04 10.52
N TYR A 306 22.45 10.28 9.45
CA TYR A 306 23.73 10.13 8.77
C TYR A 306 23.92 11.26 7.75
N PHE A 307 25.06 11.95 7.86
CA PHE A 307 25.47 12.96 6.92
C PHE A 307 26.72 12.51 6.17
N SER A 308 26.63 12.36 4.85
CA SER A 308 27.82 12.15 4.01
C SER A 308 28.55 13.48 3.75
N GLU A 309 29.82 13.37 3.42
CA GLU A 309 30.69 14.49 3.10
C GLU A 309 30.26 15.21 1.81
N ASP A 310 30.37 16.54 1.82
CA ASP A 310 30.17 17.40 0.66
C ASP A 310 31.41 17.44 -0.26
N GLN A 311 31.52 18.47 -1.09
CA GLN A 311 32.70 18.62 -1.97
C GLN A 311 33.97 18.97 -1.19
N ASP A 312 33.83 19.65 -0.06
CA ASP A 312 34.92 20.15 0.79
C ASP A 312 35.29 19.15 1.90
N GLY A 313 34.65 17.98 1.94
CA GLY A 313 34.90 16.94 2.95
C GLY A 313 34.14 17.15 4.26
N ASN A 314 33.18 18.08 4.31
CA ASN A 314 32.40 18.32 5.51
C ASN A 314 31.11 17.48 5.49
N PRO A 315 30.73 16.80 6.59
CA PRO A 315 29.55 15.94 6.64
C PRO A 315 28.25 16.76 6.67
N ASN A 316 27.82 17.28 5.52
CA ASN A 316 26.70 18.21 5.41
C ASN A 316 25.56 17.65 4.55
N ILE A 317 25.72 16.49 3.92
CA ILE A 317 24.73 15.93 3.01
C ILE A 317 23.88 14.90 3.77
N PRO A 318 22.62 15.19 4.14
CA PRO A 318 21.78 14.22 4.83
C PRO A 318 21.47 13.02 3.93
N ARG A 319 21.58 11.79 4.44
CA ARG A 319 21.38 10.56 3.64
C ARG A 319 20.39 9.57 4.23
N ILE A 320 20.43 9.42 5.56
CA ILE A 320 19.61 8.45 6.28
C ILE A 320 19.13 9.11 7.56
N VAL A 321 17.89 8.88 7.95
CA VAL A 321 17.41 9.12 9.30
C VAL A 321 16.87 7.83 9.91
N VAL A 322 17.29 7.55 11.14
CA VAL A 322 16.77 6.48 11.99
C VAL A 322 15.95 7.13 13.10
N VAL A 323 14.69 6.71 13.26
CA VAL A 323 13.81 7.17 14.35
C VAL A 323 13.64 6.03 15.34
N ARG A 324 13.94 6.29 16.61
CA ARG A 324 13.79 5.32 17.69
C ARG A 324 12.84 5.84 18.76
N ARG A 325 12.02 4.95 19.30
CA ARG A 325 11.12 5.22 20.42
C ARG A 325 11.31 4.11 21.45
N ASP A 326 11.58 4.47 22.70
CA ASP A 326 11.79 3.53 23.80
C ASP A 326 12.80 2.42 23.46
N ASN A 327 13.90 2.80 22.81
CA ASN A 327 14.98 1.93 22.33
C ASN A 327 14.58 0.90 21.25
N GLN A 328 13.41 1.07 20.61
CA GLN A 328 12.98 0.33 19.44
C GLN A 328 13.04 1.22 18.19
N THR A 329 13.61 0.70 17.12
CA THR A 329 13.68 1.33 15.81
C THR A 329 12.30 1.32 15.18
N GLN A 330 11.72 2.50 15.00
CA GLN A 330 10.42 2.67 14.36
C GLN A 330 10.58 2.81 12.85
N GLU A 331 11.56 3.61 12.43
CA GLU A 331 11.73 4.03 11.04
C GLU A 331 13.21 4.07 10.66
N VAL A 332 13.52 3.63 9.46
CA VAL A 332 14.81 3.84 8.78
C VAL A 332 14.47 4.39 7.40
N ARG A 333 14.88 5.63 7.12
CA ARG A 333 14.45 6.37 5.93
C ARG A 333 15.65 6.92 5.17
N GLY A 334 15.67 6.71 3.86
CA GLY A 334 16.66 7.29 2.96
C GLY A 334 16.13 8.52 2.25
N VAL A 335 16.91 9.04 1.29
CA VAL A 335 16.62 10.27 0.54
C VAL A 335 16.14 10.03 -0.90
N ALA A 336 16.01 8.77 -1.32
CA ALA A 336 15.51 8.43 -2.65
C ALA A 336 13.98 8.51 -2.73
N HIS A 337 13.41 8.16 -3.88
CA HIS A 337 11.97 8.20 -4.10
C HIS A 337 11.19 7.46 -3.00
N GLN A 338 10.20 8.14 -2.43
CA GLN A 338 9.42 7.68 -1.27
C GLN A 338 10.24 7.29 -0.04
N GLU A 339 11.37 7.97 0.20
CA GLU A 339 12.23 7.74 1.36
C GLU A 339 12.93 6.36 1.33
N ASN A 340 13.03 5.74 0.15
CA ASN A 340 13.95 4.60 -0.05
C ASN A 340 15.40 5.03 0.13
N LEU A 341 16.28 4.04 0.32
CA LEU A 341 17.72 4.26 0.30
C LEU A 341 18.17 4.67 -1.10
N ASP A 342 19.12 5.59 -1.17
CA ASP A 342 19.80 5.84 -2.42
C ASP A 342 20.71 4.64 -2.80
N PRO A 343 21.06 4.48 -4.09
CA PRO A 343 21.80 3.31 -4.59
C PRO A 343 23.17 3.06 -3.96
N TYR A 344 23.74 4.04 -3.25
CA TYR A 344 25.13 4.00 -2.81
C TYR A 344 25.27 3.74 -1.30
N ILE A 345 24.22 4.00 -0.51
CA ILE A 345 24.34 4.09 0.95
C ILE A 345 24.10 2.79 1.72
N SER A 346 23.71 1.69 1.05
CA SER A 346 23.36 0.41 1.70
C SER A 346 24.42 -0.12 2.68
N GLY A 347 25.71 0.10 2.41
CA GLY A 347 26.79 -0.34 3.31
C GLY A 347 26.80 0.40 4.66
N VAL A 348 26.47 1.69 4.66
CA VAL A 348 26.37 2.48 5.91
C VAL A 348 25.15 2.03 6.72
N VAL A 349 24.04 1.73 6.04
CA VAL A 349 22.83 1.18 6.69
C VAL A 349 23.14 -0.20 7.28
N GLU A 350 23.78 -1.09 6.52
CA GLU A 350 24.18 -2.43 6.96
C GLU A 350 24.96 -2.35 8.28
N GLN A 351 25.97 -1.47 8.35
CA GLN A 351 26.73 -1.25 9.59
C GLN A 351 25.84 -0.74 10.72
N LYS A 352 25.01 0.29 10.49
CA LYS A 352 24.13 0.84 11.53
C LYS A 352 23.14 -0.19 12.07
N LEU A 353 22.59 -1.05 11.20
CA LEU A 353 21.67 -2.12 11.62
C LEU A 353 22.33 -3.13 12.57
N THR A 354 23.65 -3.38 12.45
CA THR A 354 24.35 -4.26 13.39
C THR A 354 24.46 -3.68 14.81
N GLU A 355 24.40 -2.35 14.93
CA GLU A 355 24.47 -1.63 16.21
C GLU A 355 23.10 -1.55 16.90
N LEU A 356 22.01 -1.70 16.15
CA LEU A 356 20.64 -1.59 16.65
C LEU A 356 20.15 -2.95 17.20
N PRO A 357 19.56 -2.99 18.42
CA PRO A 357 19.06 -4.24 19.02
C PRO A 357 18.06 -5.01 18.13
N ASP A 358 17.28 -4.27 17.34
CA ASP A 358 16.24 -4.76 16.45
C ASP A 358 16.59 -4.60 14.96
N GLY A 359 17.85 -4.27 14.63
CA GLY A 359 18.27 -4.01 13.25
C GLY A 359 18.07 -5.21 12.31
N LYS A 360 18.07 -6.44 12.83
CA LYS A 360 17.78 -7.67 12.06
C LYS A 360 16.42 -7.64 11.35
N VAL A 361 15.43 -6.89 11.87
CA VAL A 361 14.10 -6.76 11.24
C VAL A 361 14.19 -6.04 9.89
N PHE A 362 15.21 -5.20 9.69
CA PHE A 362 15.41 -4.39 8.49
C PHE A 362 16.45 -4.99 7.52
N GLU A 363 17.10 -6.09 7.90
CA GLU A 363 18.19 -6.69 7.11
C GLU A 363 17.72 -7.10 5.71
N LYS A 364 16.55 -7.74 5.61
CA LYS A 364 15.97 -8.12 4.31
C LYS A 364 15.77 -6.90 3.41
N LYS A 365 15.21 -5.81 3.95
CA LYS A 365 15.02 -4.56 3.18
C LYS A 365 16.34 -4.03 2.64
N ASN A 366 17.40 -4.05 3.44
CA ASN A 366 18.71 -3.59 2.99
C ASN A 366 19.32 -4.50 1.91
N GLN A 367 19.27 -5.82 2.09
CA GLN A 367 19.78 -6.78 1.11
C GLN A 367 18.99 -6.72 -0.20
N ASP A 368 17.66 -6.63 -0.13
CA ASP A 368 16.79 -6.47 -1.30
C ASP A 368 17.13 -5.18 -2.08
N MET A 369 17.30 -4.03 -1.41
CA MET A 369 17.66 -2.77 -2.08
C MET A 369 19.06 -2.81 -2.70
N LYS A 370 20.01 -3.49 -2.05
CA LYS A 370 21.36 -3.73 -2.57
C LYS A 370 21.33 -4.60 -3.83
N GLN A 371 20.54 -5.68 -3.82
CA GLN A 371 20.39 -6.57 -4.97
C GLN A 371 19.64 -5.90 -6.13
N LEU A 372 18.57 -5.16 -5.86
CA LEU A 372 17.83 -4.41 -6.88
C LEU A 372 18.74 -3.40 -7.59
N THR A 373 19.57 -2.68 -6.82
CA THR A 373 20.57 -1.75 -7.36
C THR A 373 21.65 -2.46 -8.17
N ALA A 374 22.08 -3.66 -7.74
CA ALA A 374 23.05 -4.45 -8.51
C ALA A 374 22.48 -4.89 -9.87
N ILE A 375 21.20 -5.28 -9.92
CA ILE A 375 20.50 -5.66 -11.15
C ILE A 375 20.33 -4.45 -12.09
N GLU A 376 19.91 -3.30 -11.56
CA GLU A 376 19.82 -2.05 -12.31
C GLU A 376 21.15 -1.70 -12.98
N ASN A 377 22.26 -1.77 -12.22
CA ASN A 377 23.60 -1.53 -12.74
C ASN A 377 24.02 -2.53 -13.83
N LYS A 378 23.63 -3.80 -13.73
CA LYS A 378 23.88 -4.81 -14.79
C LYS A 378 23.14 -4.43 -16.07
N ILE A 379 21.85 -4.11 -15.96
CA ILE A 379 21.02 -3.71 -17.11
C ILE A 379 21.58 -2.45 -17.78
N GLN A 380 21.92 -1.41 -17.02
CA GLN A 380 22.50 -0.17 -17.55
C GLN A 380 23.82 -0.39 -18.30
N LYS A 381 24.61 -1.40 -17.89
CA LYS A 381 25.87 -1.79 -18.55
C LYS A 381 25.66 -2.78 -19.70
N GLY A 382 24.43 -3.16 -20.03
CA GLY A 382 24.13 -4.17 -21.03
C GLY A 382 24.58 -5.59 -20.65
N GLN A 383 24.75 -5.88 -19.35
CA GLN A 383 25.11 -7.19 -18.86
C GLN A 383 23.86 -8.08 -18.73
N GLU A 384 24.00 -9.36 -19.09
CA GLU A 384 22.91 -10.33 -18.94
C GLU A 384 22.63 -10.63 -17.46
N LEU A 385 21.35 -10.82 -17.15
CA LEU A 385 20.89 -11.24 -15.83
C LEU A 385 20.93 -12.76 -15.74
N ASN A 386 21.46 -13.28 -14.64
CA ASN A 386 21.46 -14.72 -14.39
C ASN A 386 20.15 -15.18 -13.73
N ARG A 387 20.01 -16.50 -13.50
CA ARG A 387 18.83 -17.07 -12.84
C ARG A 387 18.50 -16.40 -11.49
N ALA A 388 19.49 -16.19 -10.63
CA ALA A 388 19.26 -15.59 -9.32
C ALA A 388 18.78 -14.13 -9.42
N ASP A 389 19.31 -13.37 -10.38
CA ASP A 389 18.86 -12.01 -10.68
C ASP A 389 17.39 -12.02 -11.12
N LEU A 390 17.00 -12.93 -12.03
CA LEU A 390 15.65 -13.00 -12.57
C LEU A 390 14.63 -13.52 -11.54
N VAL A 391 14.98 -14.55 -10.77
CA VAL A 391 14.16 -15.08 -9.66
C VAL A 391 13.85 -13.98 -8.64
N PHE A 392 14.85 -13.15 -8.32
CA PHE A 392 14.68 -12.00 -7.45
C PHE A 392 13.83 -10.90 -8.10
N LEU A 393 14.17 -10.45 -9.32
CA LEU A 393 13.49 -9.35 -10.00
C LEU A 393 12.01 -9.64 -10.27
N TYR A 394 11.69 -10.90 -10.59
CA TYR A 394 10.30 -11.35 -10.77
C TYR A 394 9.60 -11.76 -9.48
N GLU A 395 10.26 -11.62 -8.32
CA GLU A 395 9.69 -11.92 -7.00
C GLU A 395 9.13 -13.35 -6.91
N ILE A 396 9.82 -14.31 -7.53
CA ILE A 396 9.35 -15.70 -7.63
C ILE A 396 9.29 -16.38 -6.26
N ASP A 397 10.32 -16.16 -5.44
CA ASP A 397 10.46 -16.77 -4.11
C ASP A 397 9.94 -15.87 -2.99
N SER A 398 10.16 -14.56 -3.10
CA SER A 398 9.66 -13.60 -2.11
C SER A 398 9.50 -12.21 -2.72
N ALA A 399 8.59 -11.41 -2.16
CA ALA A 399 8.45 -10.01 -2.51
C ALA A 399 9.71 -9.21 -2.15
N ILE A 400 10.07 -8.27 -3.01
CA ILE A 400 11.15 -7.32 -2.77
C ILE A 400 10.63 -6.26 -1.79
N GLN A 401 11.36 -6.06 -0.69
CA GLN A 401 11.03 -5.09 0.35
C GLN A 401 11.97 -3.89 0.28
N GLY A 402 11.40 -2.69 0.28
CA GLY A 402 12.12 -1.43 0.39
C GLY A 402 11.95 -0.76 1.75
N PHE A 403 12.61 0.38 1.89
CA PHE A 403 12.41 1.30 3.03
C PHE A 403 11.29 2.31 2.78
N GLY A 404 10.92 2.50 1.52
CA GLY A 404 9.81 3.36 1.13
C GLY A 404 8.44 2.77 1.42
N TYR A 405 7.42 3.61 1.23
CA TYR A 405 6.03 3.36 1.63
C TYR A 405 5.28 2.49 0.63
N GLN A 406 5.66 2.56 -0.63
CA GLN A 406 5.13 1.73 -1.69
C GLN A 406 6.22 0.84 -2.24
N LYS A 407 5.81 -0.10 -3.08
CA LYS A 407 6.71 -0.96 -3.85
C LYS A 407 7.68 -0.09 -4.65
N ASP A 408 8.96 -0.46 -4.64
CA ASP A 408 9.99 0.30 -5.34
C ASP A 408 9.67 0.35 -6.85
N PRO A 409 9.50 1.55 -7.44
CA PRO A 409 9.09 1.69 -8.83
C PRO A 409 10.09 1.07 -9.82
N ARG A 410 11.37 0.97 -9.45
CA ARG A 410 12.40 0.35 -10.28
C ARG A 410 12.08 -1.10 -10.61
N ILE A 411 11.35 -1.82 -9.75
CA ILE A 411 10.95 -3.20 -10.04
C ILE A 411 10.12 -3.26 -11.32
N ALA A 412 9.13 -2.37 -11.47
CA ALA A 412 8.30 -2.32 -12.68
C ALA A 412 9.10 -1.79 -13.89
N GLU A 413 9.94 -0.77 -13.71
CA GLU A 413 10.78 -0.17 -14.75
C GLU A 413 11.83 -1.15 -15.30
N LEU A 414 12.46 -1.95 -14.45
CA LEU A 414 13.45 -2.94 -14.86
C LEU A 414 12.77 -4.13 -15.54
N ARG A 415 11.61 -4.56 -15.04
CA ARG A 415 10.84 -5.67 -15.64
C ARG A 415 10.26 -5.32 -17.01
N SER A 416 9.86 -4.07 -17.26
CA SER A 416 9.31 -3.65 -18.55
C SER A 416 10.33 -3.68 -19.70
N GLN A 417 11.62 -3.73 -19.37
CA GLN A 417 12.73 -3.86 -20.32
C GLN A 417 13.09 -5.33 -20.63
N ARG A 418 12.37 -6.30 -20.05
CA ARG A 418 12.64 -7.73 -20.19
C ARG A 418 11.63 -8.41 -21.09
N ASP A 419 12.04 -9.53 -21.68
CA ASP A 419 11.14 -10.47 -22.35
C ASP A 419 10.89 -11.69 -21.45
N PRO A 420 9.68 -11.81 -20.85
CA PRO A 420 9.35 -12.95 -19.99
C PRO A 420 9.47 -14.30 -20.70
N LYS A 421 9.30 -14.37 -22.03
CA LYS A 421 9.48 -15.63 -22.78
C LYS A 421 10.94 -16.05 -22.85
N ALA A 422 11.84 -15.09 -23.00
CA ALA A 422 13.29 -15.34 -23.00
C ALA A 422 13.82 -15.65 -21.60
N ASP A 423 13.21 -15.07 -20.55
CA ASP A 423 13.67 -15.22 -19.17
C ASP A 423 13.13 -16.49 -18.47
N ALA A 424 11.94 -16.98 -18.84
CA ALA A 424 11.33 -18.16 -18.22
C ALA A 424 12.22 -19.43 -18.21
N PRO A 425 12.93 -19.80 -19.30
CA PRO A 425 13.86 -20.94 -19.30
C PRO A 425 14.95 -20.84 -18.22
N LEU A 426 15.51 -19.64 -18.03
CA LEU A 426 16.54 -19.38 -17.01
C LEU A 426 15.95 -19.48 -15.60
N VAL A 427 14.75 -18.95 -15.38
CA VAL A 427 14.07 -18.99 -14.07
C VAL A 427 13.73 -20.43 -13.67
N PHE A 428 13.20 -21.21 -14.61
CA PHE A 428 12.78 -22.59 -14.38
C PHE A 428 13.91 -23.62 -14.51
N ASP A 429 15.12 -23.19 -14.86
CA ASP A 429 16.28 -24.06 -15.08
C ASP A 429 15.98 -25.18 -16.10
N CYS A 430 15.42 -24.78 -17.25
CA CYS A 430 15.04 -25.70 -18.32
C CYS A 430 15.30 -25.10 -19.71
N GLU A 431 15.26 -25.96 -20.74
CA GLU A 431 15.36 -25.52 -22.12
C GLU A 431 14.05 -24.86 -22.59
N ALA A 432 14.12 -23.92 -23.53
CA ALA A 432 12.92 -23.23 -24.03
C ALA A 432 11.86 -24.17 -24.61
N ASN A 433 12.26 -25.29 -25.22
CA ASN A 433 11.36 -26.31 -25.74
C ASN A 433 10.77 -27.25 -24.65
N GLN A 434 11.20 -27.12 -23.40
CA GLN A 434 10.64 -27.82 -22.24
C GLN A 434 9.54 -26.98 -21.56
N ILE A 435 9.24 -25.79 -22.07
CA ILE A 435 8.14 -24.94 -21.61
C ILE A 435 6.99 -25.04 -22.60
N ALA A 436 5.81 -25.44 -22.13
CA ALA A 436 4.59 -25.39 -22.92
C ALA A 436 3.84 -24.07 -22.67
N TRP A 437 3.55 -23.31 -23.73
CA TRP A 437 2.81 -22.04 -23.68
C TRP A 437 1.30 -22.19 -23.89
N GLY A 438 0.84 -23.45 -23.97
CA GLY A 438 -0.56 -23.81 -24.16
C GLY A 438 -0.72 -25.33 -24.18
N GLN A 439 -1.97 -25.80 -24.09
CA GLN A 439 -2.29 -27.22 -23.98
C GLN A 439 -1.69 -28.06 -25.12
N ASN A 440 -1.64 -27.49 -26.33
CA ASN A 440 -1.21 -28.13 -27.57
C ASN A 440 0.31 -28.35 -27.64
N GLU A 441 1.08 -27.67 -26.78
CA GLU A 441 2.54 -27.74 -26.72
C GLU A 441 3.04 -28.70 -25.63
N ILE A 442 2.11 -29.31 -24.87
CA ILE A 442 2.46 -30.26 -23.82
C ILE A 442 3.01 -31.54 -24.45
N THR A 443 4.20 -31.94 -24.00
CA THR A 443 4.87 -33.18 -24.40
C THR A 443 5.35 -33.92 -23.16
N GLU A 444 5.86 -35.13 -23.34
CA GLU A 444 6.51 -35.90 -22.26
C GLU A 444 7.74 -35.21 -21.66
N ASN A 445 8.35 -34.26 -22.39
CA ASN A 445 9.54 -33.53 -21.97
C ASN A 445 9.22 -32.17 -21.33
N THR A 446 7.93 -31.81 -21.23
CA THR A 446 7.52 -30.56 -20.60
C THR A 446 7.93 -30.55 -19.13
N LYS A 447 8.60 -29.47 -18.69
CA LYS A 447 9.00 -29.22 -17.30
C LYS A 447 8.24 -28.05 -16.66
N ALA A 448 7.75 -27.12 -17.48
CA ALA A 448 6.97 -25.97 -17.04
C ALA A 448 5.80 -25.72 -17.99
N TYR A 449 4.69 -25.22 -17.45
CA TYR A 449 3.52 -24.81 -18.21
C TYR A 449 3.18 -23.35 -17.90
N ILE A 450 3.04 -22.53 -18.94
CA ILE A 450 2.57 -21.14 -18.86
C ILE A 450 1.40 -20.97 -19.81
N GLY A 451 0.18 -20.85 -19.29
CA GLY A 451 -0.97 -20.58 -20.14
C GLY A 451 -2.33 -20.77 -19.47
N PRO A 452 -3.41 -20.66 -20.25
CA PRO A 452 -4.77 -20.79 -19.75
C PRO A 452 -5.03 -22.15 -19.07
N LEU A 453 -5.87 -22.16 -18.04
CA LEU A 453 -6.29 -23.41 -17.41
C LEU A 453 -7.23 -24.18 -18.36
N PHE A 454 -7.05 -25.51 -18.45
CA PHE A 454 -7.88 -26.40 -19.27
C PHE A 454 -8.40 -27.59 -18.45
N PRO A 455 -9.42 -28.33 -18.94
CA PRO A 455 -10.02 -29.41 -18.18
C PRO A 455 -9.01 -30.48 -17.73
N ASN A 456 -9.10 -30.89 -16.46
CA ASN A 456 -8.20 -31.85 -15.80
C ASN A 456 -6.71 -31.47 -15.76
N ILE A 457 -6.36 -30.19 -15.97
CA ILE A 457 -4.96 -29.73 -15.97
C ILE A 457 -4.18 -30.18 -14.73
N PHE A 458 -4.80 -30.14 -13.53
CA PHE A 458 -4.11 -30.49 -12.29
C PHE A 458 -3.88 -32.00 -12.12
N GLN A 459 -4.59 -32.83 -12.89
CA GLN A 459 -4.33 -34.26 -12.97
C GLN A 459 -3.26 -34.57 -14.01
N ILE A 460 -3.35 -33.94 -15.18
CA ILE A 460 -2.46 -34.16 -16.33
C ILE A 460 -1.04 -33.65 -16.01
N LEU A 461 -0.94 -32.46 -15.43
CA LEU A 461 0.31 -31.77 -15.14
C LEU A 461 0.75 -31.88 -13.68
N LYS A 462 0.23 -32.87 -12.94
CA LYS A 462 0.55 -33.06 -11.51
C LYS A 462 2.04 -33.18 -11.21
N HIS A 463 2.82 -33.69 -12.18
CA HIS A 463 4.25 -33.96 -12.07
C HIS A 463 5.13 -32.74 -12.34
N LEU A 464 4.60 -31.70 -13.00
CA LEU A 464 5.35 -30.47 -13.24
C LEU A 464 5.51 -29.72 -11.93
N GLU A 465 6.59 -28.96 -11.77
CA GLU A 465 6.81 -28.06 -10.63
C GLU A 465 6.25 -26.66 -10.92
N TYR A 466 6.48 -26.16 -12.13
CA TYR A 466 6.12 -24.81 -12.55
C TYR A 466 4.84 -24.80 -13.37
N LEU A 467 3.75 -24.29 -12.77
CA LEU A 467 2.48 -24.01 -13.45
C LEU A 467 2.13 -22.55 -13.25
N TYR A 468 1.87 -21.84 -14.35
CA TYR A 468 1.56 -20.42 -14.38
C TYR A 468 0.39 -20.17 -15.32
N THR A 469 -0.51 -19.25 -14.94
CA THR A 469 -1.52 -18.72 -15.88
C THR A 469 -0.94 -17.66 -16.81
N ALA A 470 0.06 -16.89 -16.37
CA ALA A 470 0.79 -15.92 -17.21
C ALA A 470 2.11 -15.47 -16.55
N PHE A 471 3.27 -15.97 -16.99
CA PHE A 471 4.56 -15.64 -16.36
C PHE A 471 4.99 -14.17 -16.55
N PRO A 472 5.56 -13.51 -15.51
CA PRO A 472 5.88 -14.03 -14.18
C PRO A 472 4.73 -14.03 -13.16
N GLU A 473 3.60 -13.40 -13.48
CA GLU A 473 2.38 -13.44 -12.68
C GLU A 473 1.70 -14.82 -12.65
N GLY A 474 0.67 -14.99 -11.81
CA GLY A 474 -0.23 -16.15 -11.96
C GLY A 474 0.41 -17.51 -11.66
N ARG A 475 1.50 -17.55 -10.89
CA ARG A 475 2.06 -18.79 -10.33
C ARG A 475 0.97 -19.54 -9.57
N ILE A 476 0.78 -20.81 -9.90
CA ILE A 476 -0.14 -21.70 -9.19
C ILE A 476 0.65 -22.41 -8.09
N VAL A 477 0.34 -22.04 -6.84
CA VAL A 477 0.98 -22.63 -5.67
C VAL A 477 0.35 -23.99 -5.37
N ARG A 478 1.21 -25.00 -5.19
CA ARG A 478 0.82 -26.35 -4.80
C ARG A 478 1.67 -26.79 -3.63
N ASN A 479 1.04 -27.40 -2.65
CA ASN A 479 1.70 -27.87 -1.43
C ASN A 479 0.93 -29.05 -0.85
N THR A 480 1.64 -29.94 -0.18
CA THR A 480 1.04 -31.10 0.51
C THR A 480 1.03 -30.81 2.01
N ILE A 481 -0.09 -31.08 2.66
CA ILE A 481 -0.22 -31.01 4.12
C ILE A 481 -0.69 -32.36 4.66
N ASP A 482 -0.44 -32.63 5.94
CA ASP A 482 -1.04 -33.78 6.62
C ASP A 482 -2.43 -33.40 7.16
N ILE A 483 -3.45 -34.21 6.89
CA ILE A 483 -4.79 -34.07 7.47
C ILE A 483 -5.17 -35.31 8.26
N GLY A 484 -6.18 -35.24 9.13
CA GLY A 484 -6.59 -36.34 10.00
C GLY A 484 -5.61 -36.64 11.14
N GLY A 485 -5.95 -37.62 11.96
CA GLY A 485 -5.15 -38.05 13.11
C GLY A 485 -5.32 -37.21 14.37
N GLN A 486 -5.99 -36.06 14.28
CA GLN A 486 -6.30 -35.20 15.42
C GLN A 486 -7.81 -35.01 15.57
N THR A 487 -8.31 -34.99 16.81
CA THR A 487 -9.68 -34.58 17.09
C THR A 487 -9.82 -33.05 16.97
N LYS A 488 -11.07 -32.59 16.88
CA LYS A 488 -11.40 -31.17 16.95
C LYS A 488 -10.78 -30.50 18.19
N GLU A 489 -10.90 -31.12 19.35
CA GLU A 489 -10.38 -30.58 20.62
C GLU A 489 -8.84 -30.48 20.58
N GLU A 490 -8.17 -31.46 19.99
CA GLU A 490 -6.71 -31.45 19.81
C GLU A 490 -6.27 -30.34 18.85
N LEU A 491 -6.98 -30.13 17.74
CA LEU A 491 -6.72 -29.02 16.81
C LEU A 491 -6.87 -27.65 17.49
N GLN A 492 -7.91 -27.46 18.29
CA GLN A 492 -8.13 -26.21 19.05
C GLN A 492 -7.05 -25.99 20.11
N ALA A 493 -6.69 -27.05 20.84
CA ALA A 493 -5.65 -26.98 21.86
C ALA A 493 -4.29 -26.66 21.23
N GLU A 494 -3.98 -27.24 20.07
CA GLU A 494 -2.73 -27.01 19.35
C GLU A 494 -2.66 -25.59 18.80
N MET A 495 -3.73 -25.08 18.18
CA MET A 495 -3.78 -23.69 17.69
C MET A 495 -3.54 -22.71 18.84
N LYS A 496 -4.19 -22.93 19.99
CA LYS A 496 -3.97 -22.12 21.18
C LYS A 496 -2.52 -22.21 21.70
N ARG A 497 -1.92 -23.40 21.68
CA ARG A 497 -0.51 -23.62 22.08
C ARG A 497 0.45 -22.85 21.19
N GLN A 498 0.17 -22.76 19.89
CA GLN A 498 0.97 -22.01 18.92
C GLN A 498 0.61 -20.52 18.83
N ASN A 499 -0.22 -20.01 19.76
CA ASN A 499 -0.72 -18.63 19.75
C ASN A 499 -1.47 -18.23 18.46
N ILE A 500 -2.07 -19.21 17.78
CA ILE A 500 -2.94 -19.00 16.64
C ILE A 500 -4.33 -18.65 17.16
N GLN A 501 -4.85 -17.53 16.68
CA GLN A 501 -6.15 -17.00 17.09
C GLN A 501 -7.27 -17.67 16.29
N ILE A 502 -8.38 -17.96 16.95
CA ILE A 502 -9.59 -18.52 16.31
C ILE A 502 -10.69 -17.47 16.41
N TYR A 503 -11.16 -17.00 15.26
CA TYR A 503 -12.26 -16.04 15.20
C TYR A 503 -13.55 -16.67 15.71
N GLY A 504 -14.39 -15.92 16.44
CA GLY A 504 -15.57 -16.47 17.12
C GLY A 504 -16.53 -17.25 16.21
N TYR A 505 -16.75 -16.79 14.98
CA TYR A 505 -17.57 -17.54 14.01
C TYR A 505 -16.85 -18.79 13.47
N ALA A 506 -15.53 -18.76 13.30
CA ALA A 506 -14.75 -19.95 12.95
C ALA A 506 -14.80 -20.98 14.09
N GLN A 507 -14.76 -20.52 15.33
CA GLN A 507 -14.96 -21.36 16.51
C GLN A 507 -16.33 -22.04 16.48
N SER A 508 -17.40 -21.30 16.16
CA SER A 508 -18.74 -21.89 16.01
C SER A 508 -18.83 -22.94 14.89
N MET A 509 -18.09 -22.75 13.79
CA MET A 509 -18.01 -23.75 12.71
C MET A 509 -17.26 -25.00 13.15
N LEU A 510 -16.16 -24.86 13.92
CA LEU A 510 -15.47 -26.01 14.52
C LEU A 510 -16.38 -26.77 15.50
N ASP A 511 -17.23 -26.05 16.23
CA ASP A 511 -18.19 -26.62 17.17
C ASP A 511 -19.42 -27.28 16.52
N SER A 512 -19.62 -27.08 15.22
CA SER A 512 -20.72 -27.66 14.48
C SER A 512 -20.58 -29.18 14.36
N LYS A 513 -21.72 -29.87 14.42
CA LYS A 513 -21.81 -31.31 14.11
C LYS A 513 -21.39 -31.66 12.68
N ASP A 514 -21.42 -30.66 11.78
CA ASP A 514 -21.05 -30.84 10.37
C ASP A 514 -19.52 -30.72 10.18
N PHE A 515 -18.78 -30.31 11.22
CA PHE A 515 -17.32 -30.38 11.24
C PHE A 515 -16.86 -31.75 11.74
N THR A 516 -16.11 -32.46 10.91
CA THR A 516 -15.55 -33.77 11.22
C THR A 516 -14.06 -33.83 10.86
N THR A 517 -13.33 -34.70 11.55
CA THR A 517 -11.90 -34.98 11.28
C THR A 517 -11.72 -36.47 10.98
N ALA A 518 -10.79 -36.78 10.08
CA ALA A 518 -10.42 -38.17 9.81
C ALA A 518 -9.60 -38.74 10.98
N LYS A 519 -9.88 -40.00 11.37
CA LYS A 519 -9.13 -40.66 12.47
C LYS A 519 -7.69 -40.99 12.11
N LYS A 520 -7.44 -41.28 10.83
CA LYS A 520 -6.12 -41.65 10.32
C LYS A 520 -5.53 -40.44 9.62
N SER A 521 -4.27 -40.15 9.89
CA SER A 521 -3.54 -39.12 9.16
C SER A 521 -3.26 -39.56 7.72
N GLU A 522 -3.46 -38.66 6.76
CA GLU A 522 -3.12 -38.84 5.35
C GLU A 522 -2.63 -37.53 4.72
N PRO A 523 -1.76 -37.59 3.70
CA PRO A 523 -1.37 -36.40 2.95
C PRO A 523 -2.53 -35.90 2.07
N ALA A 524 -2.68 -34.58 1.99
CA ALA A 524 -3.60 -33.89 1.10
C ALA A 524 -2.82 -32.91 0.22
N ASP A 525 -2.84 -33.16 -1.09
CA ASP A 525 -2.26 -32.28 -2.10
C ASP A 525 -3.20 -31.10 -2.35
N LEU A 526 -2.75 -29.90 -2.04
CA LEU A 526 -3.51 -28.67 -2.16
C LEU A 526 -3.08 -27.87 -3.39
N VAL A 527 -4.06 -27.22 -4.02
CA VAL A 527 -3.87 -26.30 -5.14
C VAL A 527 -4.50 -24.97 -4.77
N ARG A 528 -3.73 -23.89 -4.86
CA ARG A 528 -4.20 -22.53 -4.60
C ARG A 528 -4.46 -21.80 -5.91
N LEU A 529 -5.65 -21.22 -6.06
CA LEU A 529 -6.06 -20.49 -7.26
C LEU A 529 -6.71 -19.16 -6.91
N LYS A 530 -6.32 -18.10 -7.60
CA LYS A 530 -7.03 -16.83 -7.47
C LYS A 530 -8.33 -16.87 -8.25
N VAL A 531 -9.34 -16.15 -7.79
CA VAL A 531 -10.66 -16.08 -8.43
C VAL A 531 -10.56 -15.64 -9.89
N ARG A 532 -9.64 -14.71 -10.21
CA ARG A 532 -9.37 -14.27 -11.59
C ARG A 532 -8.89 -15.40 -12.51
N ASP A 533 -8.19 -16.41 -11.98
CA ASP A 533 -7.60 -17.49 -12.77
C ASP A 533 -8.68 -18.45 -13.32
N PHE A 534 -9.88 -18.44 -12.73
CA PHE A 534 -11.04 -19.20 -13.24
C PHE A 534 -11.66 -18.58 -14.50
N ASN A 535 -11.34 -17.30 -14.81
CA ASN A 535 -11.88 -16.55 -15.95
C ASN A 535 -13.42 -16.59 -16.04
N LEU A 536 -14.09 -16.42 -14.90
CA LEU A 536 -15.55 -16.46 -14.79
C LEU A 536 -16.12 -15.03 -14.85
N PRO A 537 -17.15 -14.75 -15.69
CA PRO A 537 -17.81 -13.45 -15.71
C PRO A 537 -18.61 -13.18 -14.41
N ASN A 538 -19.05 -14.23 -13.73
CA ASN A 538 -19.74 -14.16 -12.45
C ASN A 538 -19.12 -15.17 -11.46
N PRO A 539 -18.06 -14.78 -10.71
CA PRO A 539 -17.32 -15.68 -9.84
C PRO A 539 -18.02 -15.90 -8.50
N THR A 540 -19.18 -16.58 -8.53
CA THR A 540 -19.87 -17.01 -7.30
C THR A 540 -19.25 -18.27 -6.71
N THR A 541 -19.50 -18.54 -5.42
CA THR A 541 -19.04 -19.78 -4.76
C THR A 541 -19.39 -21.04 -5.59
N GLU A 542 -20.63 -21.14 -6.07
CA GLU A 542 -21.09 -22.28 -6.88
C GLU A 542 -20.36 -22.37 -8.23
N ASN A 543 -20.18 -21.24 -8.92
CA ASN A 543 -19.50 -21.22 -10.22
C ASN A 543 -18.02 -21.57 -10.09
N ILE A 544 -17.37 -21.07 -9.04
CA ILE A 544 -15.98 -21.39 -8.70
C ILE A 544 -15.83 -22.89 -8.43
N TYR A 545 -16.70 -23.48 -7.61
CA TYR A 545 -16.63 -24.90 -7.25
C TYR A 545 -16.85 -25.81 -8.47
N ARG A 546 -17.84 -25.49 -9.30
CA ARG A 546 -18.08 -26.20 -10.57
C ARG A 546 -16.87 -26.10 -11.51
N LYS A 547 -16.29 -24.90 -11.65
CA LYS A 547 -15.12 -24.73 -12.52
C LYS A 547 -13.90 -25.48 -11.98
N ALA A 548 -13.71 -25.50 -10.67
CA ALA A 548 -12.63 -26.28 -10.04
C ALA A 548 -12.75 -27.78 -10.33
N GLU A 549 -13.96 -28.34 -10.31
CA GLU A 549 -14.22 -29.73 -10.70
C GLU A 549 -13.81 -30.02 -12.14
N GLU A 550 -14.14 -29.14 -13.10
CA GLU A 550 -13.71 -29.28 -14.50
C GLU A 550 -12.18 -29.30 -14.63
N LEU A 551 -11.45 -28.59 -13.77
CA LEU A 551 -10.00 -28.50 -13.76
C LEU A 551 -9.31 -29.73 -13.11
N GLY A 552 -10.10 -30.67 -12.57
CA GLY A 552 -9.60 -31.88 -11.89
C GLY A 552 -9.38 -31.70 -10.39
N LEU A 553 -10.00 -30.69 -9.78
CA LEU A 553 -9.94 -30.42 -8.33
C LEU A 553 -11.21 -30.91 -7.62
N GLU A 554 -11.14 -31.01 -6.30
CA GLU A 554 -12.29 -31.31 -5.45
C GLU A 554 -12.32 -30.40 -4.21
N LEU A 555 -13.47 -30.39 -3.55
CA LEU A 555 -13.62 -29.67 -2.30
C LEU A 555 -12.78 -30.35 -1.21
N CYS A 556 -12.10 -29.51 -0.43
CA CYS A 556 -11.38 -29.90 0.76
C CYS A 556 -12.35 -30.45 1.82
N PRO A 557 -11.97 -31.51 2.56
CA PRO A 557 -12.53 -31.78 3.87
C PRO A 557 -12.42 -30.54 4.77
N ALA A 558 -13.41 -30.29 5.63
CA ALA A 558 -13.45 -29.11 6.48
C ALA A 558 -12.20 -28.98 7.38
N GLU A 559 -11.64 -30.11 7.82
CA GLU A 559 -10.44 -30.16 8.65
C GLU A 559 -9.18 -29.59 7.98
N VAL A 560 -9.16 -29.45 6.64
CA VAL A 560 -8.06 -28.78 5.92
C VAL A 560 -7.87 -27.35 6.45
N GLY A 561 -8.93 -26.64 6.85
CA GLY A 561 -8.80 -25.30 7.42
C GLY A 561 -7.90 -25.23 8.65
N PRO A 562 -8.29 -25.87 9.78
CA PRO A 562 -7.45 -25.89 10.98
C PRO A 562 -6.10 -26.61 10.76
N GLN A 563 -6.06 -27.71 9.99
CA GLN A 563 -4.80 -28.44 9.74
C GLN A 563 -3.80 -27.60 8.94
N TYR A 564 -4.25 -26.96 7.85
CA TYR A 564 -3.40 -26.09 7.06
C TYR A 564 -2.93 -24.90 7.89
N ARG A 565 -3.80 -24.35 8.74
CA ARG A 565 -3.41 -23.22 9.59
C ARG A 565 -2.27 -23.57 10.55
N LEU A 566 -2.30 -24.76 11.14
CA LEU A 566 -1.27 -25.27 12.05
C LEU A 566 0.08 -25.51 11.37
N GLN A 567 0.05 -25.94 10.09
CA GLN A 567 1.27 -26.28 9.35
C GLN A 567 1.87 -25.08 8.63
N TYR A 568 1.05 -24.13 8.20
CA TYR A 568 1.49 -22.95 7.47
C TYR A 568 1.66 -21.77 8.42
N THR A 569 2.86 -21.64 8.99
CA THR A 569 3.15 -20.68 10.08
C THR A 569 3.83 -19.39 9.60
N ASP A 570 4.38 -19.39 8.39
CA ASP A 570 5.14 -18.30 7.78
C ASP A 570 4.32 -17.47 6.78
N GLN A 571 2.99 -17.53 6.87
CA GLN A 571 2.08 -16.78 6.00
C GLN A 571 2.42 -15.27 5.94
N PRO A 572 2.46 -14.64 4.75
CA PRO A 572 2.57 -13.19 4.59
C PRO A 572 1.35 -12.43 5.13
N SER A 573 1.54 -11.21 5.65
CA SER A 573 0.45 -10.42 6.27
C SER A 573 -0.60 -9.87 5.29
N ASP A 574 -0.30 -9.87 4.00
CA ASP A 574 -1.18 -9.48 2.91
C ASP A 574 -1.85 -10.68 2.21
N GLU A 575 -1.57 -11.90 2.68
CA GLU A 575 -2.11 -13.13 2.12
C GLU A 575 -3.35 -13.62 2.89
N TYR A 576 -4.41 -13.90 2.13
CA TYR A 576 -5.66 -14.46 2.66
C TYR A 576 -6.10 -15.64 1.81
N LEU A 577 -6.29 -16.80 2.45
CA LEU A 577 -6.66 -18.05 1.79
C LEU A 577 -8.03 -18.52 2.26
N TYR A 578 -8.88 -18.95 1.34
CA TYR A 578 -10.19 -19.50 1.64
C TYR A 578 -10.26 -20.97 1.29
N ILE A 579 -10.63 -21.82 2.24
CA ILE A 579 -10.71 -23.26 2.00
C ILE A 579 -11.96 -23.55 1.17
N ALA A 580 -11.79 -24.11 -0.02
CA ALA A 580 -12.89 -24.56 -0.85
C ALA A 580 -13.46 -25.85 -0.25
N MET A 581 -14.36 -25.71 0.73
CA MET A 581 -15.00 -26.81 1.44
C MET A 581 -16.52 -26.72 1.29
N LYS A 582 -17.20 -27.83 1.60
CA LYS A 582 -18.65 -27.76 1.84
C LYS A 582 -18.89 -26.79 2.99
N GLN A 583 -19.80 -25.84 2.78
CA GLN A 583 -20.09 -24.81 3.75
C GLN A 583 -20.62 -25.39 5.06
N ILE A 584 -20.19 -24.82 6.17
CA ILE A 584 -20.71 -25.11 7.50
C ILE A 584 -21.42 -23.85 8.00
N ALA A 585 -22.64 -24.02 8.50
CA ALA A 585 -23.38 -22.92 9.10
C ALA A 585 -22.73 -22.51 10.43
N ASP A 586 -22.54 -21.21 10.62
CA ASP A 586 -22.09 -20.64 11.90
C ASP A 586 -23.25 -20.49 12.90
N SER A 587 -22.98 -19.87 14.04
CA SER A 587 -23.99 -19.63 15.09
C SER A 587 -25.21 -18.82 14.63
N ASP A 588 -25.08 -18.01 13.58
CA ASP A 588 -26.16 -17.20 13.02
C ASP A 588 -26.90 -17.94 11.88
N GLY A 589 -26.54 -19.21 11.63
CA GLY A 589 -27.08 -20.02 10.55
C GLY A 589 -26.53 -19.65 9.17
N SER A 590 -25.53 -18.78 9.09
CA SER A 590 -24.95 -18.35 7.82
C SER A 590 -23.91 -19.37 7.32
N PRO A 591 -23.98 -19.81 6.04
CA PRO A 591 -23.00 -20.73 5.48
C PRO A 591 -21.65 -20.04 5.32
N GLY A 592 -20.61 -20.66 5.87
CA GLY A 592 -19.25 -20.17 5.78
C GLY A 592 -18.24 -21.24 5.39
N VAL A 593 -17.08 -20.76 4.95
CA VAL A 593 -15.86 -21.54 4.76
C VAL A 593 -14.75 -21.01 5.67
N PHE A 594 -13.80 -21.87 6.04
CA PHE A 594 -12.64 -21.44 6.81
C PHE A 594 -11.75 -20.53 5.95
N GLY A 595 -11.18 -19.52 6.60
CA GLY A 595 -10.21 -18.62 6.00
C GLY A 595 -8.94 -18.51 6.84
N LEU A 596 -7.78 -18.49 6.22
CA LEU A 596 -6.48 -18.30 6.85
C LEU A 596 -5.98 -16.89 6.53
N GLY A 597 -5.50 -16.18 7.55
CA GLY A 597 -4.83 -14.89 7.36
C GLY A 597 -3.84 -14.62 8.48
N ARG A 598 -2.94 -13.67 8.24
CA ARG A 598 -2.02 -13.13 9.24
C ARG A 598 -2.22 -11.63 9.34
N VAL A 599 -2.42 -11.14 10.55
CA VAL A 599 -2.45 -9.70 10.85
C VAL A 599 -1.39 -9.40 11.92
N THR A 600 -1.31 -8.16 12.39
CA THR A 600 -0.23 -7.71 13.29
C THR A 600 -0.16 -8.48 14.62
N ASP A 601 -1.28 -9.01 15.10
CA ASP A 601 -1.37 -9.77 16.35
C ASP A 601 -1.19 -11.29 16.18
N GLY A 602 -0.96 -11.78 14.95
CA GLY A 602 -0.56 -13.16 14.69
C GLY A 602 -1.32 -13.85 13.57
N LEU A 603 -1.29 -15.18 13.60
CA LEU A 603 -1.97 -16.07 12.66
C LEU A 603 -3.41 -16.30 13.11
N TRP A 604 -4.34 -16.27 12.15
CA TRP A 604 -5.76 -16.44 12.40
C TRP A 604 -6.37 -17.59 11.59
N LEU A 605 -7.23 -18.35 12.25
CA LEU A 605 -8.30 -19.14 11.62
C LEU A 605 -9.60 -18.34 11.71
N SER A 606 -10.14 -18.00 10.54
CA SER A 606 -11.30 -17.13 10.36
C SER A 606 -12.43 -17.83 9.60
N ARG A 607 -13.54 -17.10 9.42
CA ARG A 607 -14.71 -17.52 8.64
C ARG A 607 -14.94 -16.47 7.55
N SER A 608 -15.26 -16.91 6.34
CA SER A 608 -15.84 -16.06 5.30
C SER A 608 -17.24 -16.54 4.92
N TRP A 609 -18.17 -15.61 4.69
CA TRP A 609 -19.47 -15.95 4.13
C TRP A 609 -19.26 -16.54 2.74
N ALA A 610 -20.01 -17.60 2.44
CA ALA A 610 -19.87 -18.35 1.20
C ALA A 610 -21.22 -18.89 0.73
N TRP A 611 -22.24 -18.02 0.68
CA TRP A 611 -23.51 -18.42 0.06
C TRP A 611 -23.25 -18.85 -1.39
N PRO A 612 -24.04 -19.79 -1.95
CA PRO A 612 -23.83 -20.27 -3.32
C PRO A 612 -23.76 -19.15 -4.37
N ALA A 613 -24.55 -18.09 -4.17
CA ALA A 613 -24.63 -16.91 -5.03
C ALA A 613 -23.69 -15.76 -4.62
N ASP A 614 -22.93 -15.87 -3.53
CA ASP A 614 -21.98 -14.82 -3.12
C ASP A 614 -20.86 -14.70 -4.14
N GLY A 615 -20.65 -13.49 -4.65
CA GLY A 615 -19.55 -13.15 -5.54
C GLY A 615 -18.24 -12.93 -4.78
N TRP A 616 -17.13 -13.39 -5.36
CA TRP A 616 -15.80 -13.24 -4.79
C TRP A 616 -14.95 -12.23 -5.58
N TYR A 617 -14.10 -11.48 -4.87
CA TYR A 617 -13.20 -10.53 -5.54
C TYR A 617 -12.13 -11.27 -6.35
N PRO A 618 -11.73 -10.77 -7.54
CA PRO A 618 -10.76 -11.45 -8.41
C PRO A 618 -9.41 -11.76 -7.77
N ALA A 619 -8.99 -10.99 -6.76
CA ALA A 619 -7.74 -11.16 -6.04
C ALA A 619 -7.80 -12.22 -4.92
N TYR A 620 -8.99 -12.66 -4.52
CA TYR A 620 -9.15 -13.68 -3.47
C TYR A 620 -8.66 -15.03 -3.94
N GLU A 621 -8.13 -15.83 -3.01
CA GLU A 621 -7.46 -17.08 -3.32
C GLU A 621 -8.13 -18.25 -2.60
N PHE A 622 -8.52 -19.26 -3.38
CA PHE A 622 -9.14 -20.47 -2.88
C PHE A 622 -8.15 -21.64 -2.83
N VAL A 623 -8.30 -22.47 -1.80
CA VAL A 623 -7.51 -23.69 -1.59
C VAL A 623 -8.39 -24.90 -1.86
N PHE A 624 -8.05 -25.67 -2.89
CA PHE A 624 -8.72 -26.92 -3.26
C PHE A 624 -7.83 -28.12 -2.99
N ARG A 625 -8.42 -29.29 -2.91
CA ARG A 625 -7.69 -30.56 -2.92
C ARG A 625 -7.58 -31.05 -4.36
N SER A 626 -6.41 -31.56 -4.74
CA SER A 626 -6.24 -32.25 -6.01
C SER A 626 -6.93 -33.61 -5.96
N ARG A 627 -7.69 -33.96 -7.00
CA ARG A 627 -8.31 -35.30 -7.07
C ARG A 627 -7.22 -36.37 -7.16
N PRO A 628 -7.33 -37.47 -6.40
CA PRO A 628 -6.48 -38.64 -6.60
C PRO A 628 -6.62 -39.14 -8.04
N SER A 629 -5.51 -39.48 -8.71
CA SER A 629 -5.58 -40.12 -10.02
C SER A 629 -6.35 -41.43 -9.88
N THR A 630 -7.53 -41.53 -10.49
CA THR A 630 -8.21 -42.83 -10.61
C THR A 630 -7.27 -43.75 -11.38
N LYS A 631 -6.82 -44.84 -10.74
CA LYS A 631 -6.14 -45.92 -11.47
C LYS A 631 -7.11 -46.35 -12.59
N ALA A 632 -6.70 -46.11 -13.84
CA ALA A 632 -7.37 -46.62 -15.01
C ALA A 632 -7.33 -48.16 -15.00
#